data_AF-A8D0J8-F1
#
_entry.id   AF-A8D0J8-F1
#
_cell.length_a   1.000
_cell.length_b   1.000
_cell.length_c   1.000
_cell.angle_alpha   90.00
_cell.angle_beta   90.00
_cell.angle_gamma   90.00
#
_symmetry.space_group_name_H-M   'P 1'
#
loop_
_entity.id
_entity.type
_entity.pdbx_description
1 polymer ?
#
loop_
_entity_poly.entity_id
_entity_poly.type
_entity_poly.pdbx_seq_one_letter_code
_entity_poly.pdbx_strand_id
1 'polypeptide(L)'
;LQLNITHEKVASIININPNTTDFTGNCHPQSALLRLNSSNIKFLDFVFAVKNENRFYLKEVNISMYLVNGSVFSIANNNLSYWDAPLGSSYMCNKEQ
;
A
#
# COMPACT_ATOMS: atom_id res chain seq x y z
N LEU A 1 -3.82 -9.25 3.12
CA LEU A 1 -3.70 -7.79 3.27
C LEU A 1 -5.00 -7.27 3.89
N GLN A 2 -4.90 -6.47 4.95
CA GLN A 2 -6.03 -5.95 5.70
C GLN A 2 -5.79 -4.47 5.97
N LEU A 3 -6.85 -3.67 5.93
CA LEU A 3 -6.84 -2.25 6.26
C LEU A 3 -7.60 -2.07 7.58
N ASN A 4 -6.98 -1.38 8.53
CA ASN A 4 -7.62 -0.92 9.74
C ASN A 4 -7.71 0.60 9.69
N ILE A 5 -8.92 1.13 9.50
CA ILE A 5 -9.15 2.55 9.24
C ILE A 5 -10.06 3.09 10.32
N THR A 6 -9.66 4.20 10.94
CA THR A 6 -10.51 4.96 11.86
C THR A 6 -10.79 6.31 11.24
N HIS A 7 -12.05 6.60 10.96
CA HIS A 7 -12.52 7.87 10.42
C HIS A 7 -13.69 8.37 11.27
N GLU A 8 -13.64 9.64 11.71
CA GLU A 8 -14.69 10.24 12.57
C GLU A 8 -15.09 9.38 13.78
N LYS A 9 -14.10 8.77 14.45
CA LYS A 9 -14.26 7.86 15.60
C LYS A 9 -14.94 6.51 15.29
N VAL A 10 -15.19 6.21 14.01
CA VAL A 10 -15.68 4.91 13.57
C VAL A 10 -14.50 4.10 13.03
N ALA A 11 -14.21 2.96 13.67
CA ALA A 11 -13.21 2.01 13.20
C ALA A 11 -13.85 1.01 12.22
N SER A 12 -13.14 0.72 11.14
CA SER A 12 -13.56 -0.23 10.10
C SER A 12 -12.39 -1.10 9.70
N ILE A 13 -12.65 -2.39 9.59
CA ILE A 13 -11.69 -3.39 9.13
C ILE A 13 -12.10 -3.85 7.74
N ILE A 14 -11.21 -3.71 6.77
CA ILE A 14 -11.45 -4.08 5.38
C ILE A 14 -10.39 -5.09 4.96
N ASN A 15 -10.82 -6.32 4.69
CA ASN A 15 -9.94 -7.33 4.11
C ASN A 15 -9.89 -7.15 2.59
N ILE A 16 -8.69 -7.15 2.03
CA ILE A 16 -8.51 -7.10 0.57
C ILE A 16 -8.78 -8.50 0.01
N ASN A 17 -9.81 -8.62 -0.82
CA ASN A 17 -10.15 -9.86 -1.50
C ASN A 17 -9.39 -9.95 -2.84
N PRO A 18 -8.40 -10.85 -2.98
CA PRO A 18 -7.60 -10.96 -4.19
C PRO A 18 -8.42 -11.36 -5.43
N ASN A 19 -9.57 -12.01 -5.27
CA ASN A 19 -10.42 -12.43 -6.40
C ASN A 19 -11.19 -11.26 -7.05
N THR A 20 -11.27 -10.11 -6.38
CA THR A 20 -12.05 -8.93 -6.82
C THR A 20 -11.22 -7.65 -6.77
N THR A 21 -9.90 -7.77 -6.68
CA THR A 21 -8.97 -6.63 -6.61
C THR A 21 -8.14 -6.63 -7.89
N ASP A 22 -8.20 -5.54 -8.63
CA ASP A 22 -7.34 -5.31 -9.78
C ASP A 22 -6.00 -4.73 -9.32
N PHE A 23 -4.97 -4.92 -10.14
CA PHE A 23 -3.63 -4.40 -9.87
C PHE A 23 -3.04 -3.73 -11.11
N THR A 24 -2.29 -2.67 -10.87
CA THR A 24 -1.48 -1.97 -11.86
C THR A 24 -0.16 -1.54 -11.22
N GLY A 25 0.81 -1.09 -12.00
CA GLY A 25 2.06 -0.60 -11.46
C GLY A 25 2.98 0.01 -12.50
N ASN A 26 4.03 0.67 -12.03
CA ASN A 26 5.07 1.24 -12.87
C ASN A 26 6.44 1.12 -12.20
N CYS A 27 7.46 0.90 -13.02
CA CYS A 27 8.84 0.72 -12.59
C CYS A 27 9.69 1.88 -13.08
N HIS A 28 10.55 2.40 -12.21
CA HIS A 28 11.51 3.46 -12.49
C HIS A 28 12.88 3.03 -11.91
N PRO A 29 14.01 3.64 -12.32
CA PRO A 29 15.33 3.21 -11.86
C PRO A 29 15.54 3.24 -10.33
N GLN A 30 14.85 4.14 -9.63
CA GLN A 30 15.00 4.33 -8.17
C GLN A 30 13.70 4.10 -7.40
N SER A 31 12.60 3.77 -8.07
CA SER A 31 11.30 3.57 -7.42
C SER A 31 10.40 2.62 -8.20
N ALA A 32 9.45 2.01 -7.50
CA ALA A 32 8.40 1.22 -8.11
C ALA A 32 7.07 1.49 -7.41
N LEU A 33 5.98 1.46 -8.16
CA LEU A 33 4.62 1.59 -7.65
C LEU A 33 3.87 0.28 -7.90
N LEU A 34 3.22 -0.23 -6.87
CA LEU A 34 2.14 -1.20 -6.99
C LEU A 34 0.84 -0.53 -6.54
N ARG A 35 -0.15 -0.47 -7.43
CA ARG A 35 -1.48 0.06 -7.16
C ARG A 35 -2.50 -1.07 -7.16
N LEU A 36 -3.29 -1.15 -6.11
CA LEU A 36 -4.44 -2.03 -5.98
C LEU A 36 -5.72 -1.20 -6.02
N ASN A 37 -6.78 -1.71 -6.64
CA ASN A 37 -8.08 -1.06 -6.67
C ASN A 37 -9.22 -2.08 -6.67
N SER A 38 -10.36 -1.68 -6.12
CA SER A 38 -11.57 -2.51 -6.02
C SER A 38 -12.81 -1.61 -6.02
N SER A 39 -14.00 -2.17 -5.87
CA SER A 39 -15.25 -1.40 -5.82
C SER A 39 -15.28 -0.34 -4.70
N ASN A 40 -14.71 -0.65 -3.53
CA ASN A 40 -14.65 0.25 -2.37
C ASN A 40 -13.32 0.99 -2.21
N ILE A 41 -12.27 0.57 -2.94
CA ILE A 41 -10.93 1.17 -2.88
C ILE A 41 -10.63 1.80 -4.23
N LYS A 42 -10.66 3.13 -4.27
CA LYS A 42 -10.31 3.88 -5.48
C LYS A 42 -8.85 3.62 -5.88
N PHE A 43 -7.95 3.67 -4.90
CA PHE A 43 -6.58 3.17 -5.04
C PHE A 43 -5.96 2.86 -3.67
N LEU A 44 -5.09 1.87 -3.64
CA LEU A 44 -4.15 1.57 -2.56
C LEU A 44 -2.78 1.38 -3.19
N ASP A 45 -1.90 2.34 -2.96
CA ASP A 45 -0.57 2.41 -3.55
C ASP A 45 0.48 2.00 -2.53
N PHE A 46 1.38 1.12 -2.96
CA PHE A 46 2.63 0.81 -2.29
C PHE A 46 3.77 1.36 -3.15
N VAL A 47 4.51 2.32 -2.60
CA VAL A 47 5.66 2.94 -3.26
C VAL A 47 6.93 2.39 -2.64
N PHE A 48 7.74 1.75 -3.47
CA PHE A 48 9.05 1.25 -3.12
C PHE A 48 10.12 2.23 -3.59
N ALA A 49 11.19 2.36 -2.82
CA ALA A 49 12.35 3.16 -3.18
C ALA A 49 13.65 2.37 -2.97
N VAL A 50 14.68 2.76 -3.72
CA VAL A 50 16.05 2.26 -3.55
C VAL A 50 16.83 3.22 -2.68
N LYS A 51 17.56 2.70 -1.69
CA LYS A 51 18.55 3.46 -0.91
C LYS A 51 19.97 3.19 -1.39
N ASN A 52 20.89 4.10 -1.08
CA ASN A 52 22.30 4.08 -1.54
C ASN A 52 23.06 2.77 -1.26
N GLU A 53 22.59 1.96 -0.32
CA GLU A 53 23.21 0.70 0.11
C GLU A 53 22.84 -0.51 -0.79
N ASN A 54 22.33 -0.29 -2.01
CA ASN A 54 21.76 -1.34 -2.87
C ASN A 54 20.65 -2.14 -2.18
N ARG A 55 19.74 -1.44 -1.51
CA ARG A 55 18.60 -2.03 -0.82
C ARG A 55 17.32 -1.34 -1.26
N PHE A 56 16.22 -2.06 -1.26
CA PHE A 56 14.89 -1.51 -1.51
C PHE A 56 14.06 -1.58 -0.23
N TYR A 57 13.09 -0.69 -0.11
CA TYR A 57 12.18 -0.64 1.03
C TYR A 57 10.83 -0.04 0.61
N LEU A 58 9.79 -0.30 1.40
CA LEU A 58 8.49 0.36 1.29
C LEU A 58 8.61 1.77 1.89
N LYS A 59 8.57 2.79 1.03
CA LYS A 59 8.73 4.20 1.38
C LYS A 59 7.40 4.88 1.64
N GLU A 60 6.38 4.54 0.87
CA GLU A 60 5.09 5.22 0.93
C GLU A 60 3.94 4.24 0.81
N VAL A 61 2.87 4.50 1.56
CA VAL A 61 1.56 3.87 1.37
C VAL A 61 0.52 4.97 1.27
N ASN A 62 -0.21 5.00 0.15
CA ASN A 62 -1.27 5.97 -0.11
C ASN A 62 -2.57 5.22 -0.35
N ILE A 63 -3.66 5.67 0.29
CA ILE A 63 -4.97 5.06 0.11
C ILE A 63 -6.02 6.13 -0.19
N SER A 64 -6.94 5.78 -1.09
CA SER A 64 -8.17 6.51 -1.33
C SER A 64 -9.31 5.51 -1.45
N MET A 65 -10.38 5.71 -0.68
CA MET A 65 -11.52 4.80 -0.60
C MET A 65 -12.85 5.53 -0.67
N TYR A 66 -13.87 4.82 -1.11
CA TYR A 66 -15.25 5.29 -1.10
C TYR A 66 -15.90 4.95 0.24
N LEU A 67 -16.41 5.97 0.93
CA LEU A 67 -17.22 5.82 2.13
C LEU A 67 -18.66 5.44 1.74
N VAL A 68 -19.39 4.82 2.67
CA VAL A 68 -20.78 4.35 2.43
C VAL A 68 -21.72 5.51 2.04
N ASN A 69 -21.44 6.73 2.50
CA ASN A 69 -22.18 7.93 2.14
C ASN A 69 -21.78 8.53 0.76
N GLY A 70 -20.95 7.83 -0.01
CA GLY A 70 -20.48 8.25 -1.34
C GLY A 70 -19.31 9.26 -1.33
N SER A 71 -18.88 9.74 -0.16
CA SER A 71 -17.72 10.61 -0.06
C SER A 71 -16.40 9.83 -0.21
N VAL A 72 -15.31 10.54 -0.50
CA VAL A 72 -13.98 9.94 -0.66
C VAL A 72 -13.12 10.26 0.56
N PHE A 73 -12.56 9.22 1.18
CA PHE A 73 -11.54 9.36 2.21
C PHE A 73 -10.18 9.03 1.62
N SER A 74 -9.18 9.88 1.85
CA SER A 74 -7.81 9.68 1.38
C SER A 74 -6.80 9.99 2.47
N ILE A 75 -5.78 9.15 2.62
CA ILE A 75 -4.68 9.35 3.55
C ILE A 75 -3.40 8.76 2.96
N ALA A 76 -2.26 9.35 3.33
CA ALA A 76 -0.95 8.98 2.84
C ALA A 76 0.06 8.99 3.99
N ASN A 77 0.98 8.02 3.98
CA ASN A 77 2.21 8.10 4.76
C ASN A 77 3.38 7.89 3.80
N ASN A 78 4.20 8.93 3.62
CA ASN A 78 5.31 8.99 2.66
C ASN A 78 6.69 8.89 3.31
N ASN A 79 6.76 8.54 4.60
CA ASN A 79 8.00 8.45 5.36
C ASN A 79 8.10 7.11 6.10
N LEU A 80 7.93 6.02 5.35
CA LEU A 80 8.05 4.65 5.83
C LEU A 80 9.44 4.09 5.56
N SER A 81 9.85 3.11 6.37
CA SER A 81 11.09 2.35 6.20
C SER A 81 10.87 0.86 6.45
N TYR A 82 9.76 0.32 5.94
CA TYR A 82 9.36 -1.09 6.11
C TYR A 82 9.86 -1.96 4.96
N TRP A 83 9.83 -3.28 5.15
CA TRP A 83 10.16 -4.28 4.13
C TRP A 83 11.55 -4.09 3.49
N ASP A 84 12.49 -3.59 4.28
CA ASP A 84 13.86 -3.29 3.84
C ASP A 84 14.63 -4.59 3.52
N ALA A 85 15.09 -4.74 2.27
CA ALA A 85 15.85 -5.90 1.81
C ALA A 85 16.93 -5.53 0.77
N PRO A 86 17.99 -6.34 0.63
CA PRO A 86 18.97 -6.18 -0.46
C PRO A 86 18.35 -6.30 -1.84
N LEU A 87 18.80 -5.47 -2.78
CA LEU A 87 18.52 -5.64 -4.21
C LEU A 87 19.06 -7.00 -4.68
N GLY A 88 18.27 -7.67 -5.52
CA GLY A 88 18.59 -9.03 -5.99
C GLY A 88 18.04 -10.15 -5.07
N SER A 89 17.49 -9.80 -3.91
CA SER A 89 16.82 -10.73 -3.00
C SER A 89 15.31 -10.42 -2.90
N SER A 90 14.55 -11.35 -2.34
CA SER A 90 13.14 -11.14 -1.98
C SER A 90 12.97 -10.83 -0.49
N TYR A 91 12.07 -9.91 -0.16
CA TYR A 91 11.56 -9.77 1.21
C TYR A 91 10.46 -10.80 1.46
N MET A 92 10.52 -11.54 2.57
CA MET A 92 9.50 -12.51 2.97
C MET A 92 9.25 -12.39 4.48
N CYS A 93 7.98 -12.22 4.86
CA CYS A 93 7.55 -12.20 6.25
C CYS A 93 6.21 -12.92 6.38
N ASN A 94 6.12 -13.89 7.30
CA ASN A 94 4.89 -14.64 7.58
C ASN A 94 4.15 -14.14 8.83
N LYS A 95 4.76 -13.21 9.57
CA LYS A 95 4.11 -12.56 10.72
C LYS A 95 3.32 -11.36 10.23
N GLU A 96 2.19 -11.08 10.89
CA GLU A 96 1.49 -9.82 10.72
C GLU A 96 2.43 -8.64 11.00
N GLN A 97 2.32 -7.59 10.18
CA GLN A 97 3.13 -6.38 10.26
C GLN A 97 2.24 -5.15 10.25
#